data_AF-A0A371BVC4-F1
#
_entry.id   AF-A0A371BVC4-F1
#
_cell.length_a   1.000
_cell.length_b   1.000
_cell.length_c   1.000
_cell.angle_alpha   90.00
_cell.angle_beta   90.00
_cell.angle_gamma   90.00
#
_symmetry.space_group_name_H-M   'P 1'
#
loop_
_entity.id
_entity.type
_entity.pdbx_description
1 polymer ?
#
loop_
_entity_poly.entity_id
_entity_poly.type
_entity_poly.pdbx_seq_one_letter_code
_entity_poly.pdbx_strand_id
1 'polypeptide(L)'
;MATHSNPAAAHQHLEPVLNWTQLARKDEVELMHRSGKTIASGRIDTIALDGSVFWIIHNDGRGRSLVLPQEDLLVYRYRRPRNARRRAG
;
A
#
# COMPACT_ATOMS: atom_id res chain seq x y z
N MET A 1 -4.45 -28.82 6.37
CA MET A 1 -4.70 -27.79 7.40
C MET A 1 -4.66 -26.43 6.71
N ALA A 2 -5.82 -25.83 6.43
CA ALA A 2 -5.90 -24.48 5.87
C ALA A 2 -5.88 -23.48 7.04
N THR A 3 -4.79 -22.74 7.20
CA THR A 3 -4.74 -21.58 8.09
C THR A 3 -5.73 -20.55 7.55
N HIS A 4 -6.85 -20.39 8.23
CA HIS A 4 -7.77 -19.29 7.98
C HIS A 4 -7.06 -18.01 8.45
N SER A 5 -6.36 -17.34 7.53
CA SER A 5 -5.85 -15.99 7.73
C SER A 5 -7.04 -15.10 8.07
N ASN A 6 -7.19 -14.69 9.33
CA ASN A 6 -8.26 -13.80 9.74
C ASN A 6 -8.07 -12.45 9.02
N PRO A 7 -8.91 -12.08 8.03
CA PRO A 7 -8.71 -10.83 7.29
C PRO A 7 -8.79 -9.62 8.22
N ALA A 8 -9.61 -9.69 9.28
CA ALA A 8 -9.74 -8.61 10.26
C ALA A 8 -8.43 -8.27 11.02
N ALA A 9 -7.50 -9.23 11.16
CA ALA A 9 -6.19 -8.97 11.77
C ALA A 9 -5.22 -8.27 10.81
N ALA A 10 -5.33 -8.52 9.50
CA ALA A 10 -4.51 -7.84 8.49
C ALA A 10 -4.88 -6.35 8.39
N HIS A 11 -6.16 -5.99 8.53
CA HIS A 11 -6.63 -4.61 8.46
C HIS A 11 -6.23 -3.74 9.67
N GLN A 12 -5.88 -4.32 10.83
CA GLN A 12 -5.43 -3.54 12.00
C GLN A 12 -4.10 -2.80 11.77
N HIS A 13 -3.38 -3.21 10.73
CA HIS A 13 -2.10 -2.61 10.36
C HIS A 13 -2.21 -1.62 9.20
N LEU A 14 -3.40 -1.41 8.62
CA LEU A 14 -3.62 -0.53 7.48
C LEU A 14 -4.05 0.87 7.91
N GLU A 15 -3.42 1.88 7.34
CA GLU A 15 -3.74 3.30 7.51
C GLU A 15 -4.19 3.87 6.15
N PRO A 16 -5.37 4.51 6.07
CA PRO A 16 -5.80 5.15 4.83
C PRO A 16 -4.89 6.34 4.50
N VAL A 17 -4.50 6.46 3.24
CA VAL A 17 -3.65 7.56 2.74
C VAL A 17 -4.47 8.43 1.79
N LEU A 18 -5.06 9.48 2.36
CA LEU A 18 -5.88 10.45 1.61
C LEU A 18 -5.03 11.46 0.83
N ASN A 19 -3.82 11.76 1.33
CA ASN A 19 -2.86 12.62 0.66
C ASN A 19 -1.63 11.79 0.25
N TRP A 20 -1.48 11.52 -1.04
CA TRP A 20 -0.41 10.66 -1.55
C TRP A 20 0.99 11.26 -1.43
N THR A 21 1.13 12.56 -1.15
CA THR A 21 2.45 13.14 -0.80
C THR A 21 3.03 12.56 0.49
N GLN A 22 2.22 11.85 1.29
CA GLN A 22 2.65 11.17 2.52
C GLN A 22 3.19 9.77 2.28
N LEU A 23 3.09 9.24 1.05
CA LEU A 23 3.70 7.98 0.67
C LEU A 23 5.20 8.16 0.46
N ALA A 24 5.97 7.16 0.89
CA ALA A 24 7.40 7.10 0.64
C ALA A 24 7.78 5.89 -0.19
N ARG A 25 8.91 5.97 -0.89
CA ARG A 25 9.52 4.82 -1.58
C ARG A 25 9.66 3.64 -0.60
N LYS A 26 9.29 2.44 -1.05
CA LYS A 26 9.21 1.18 -0.29
C LYS A 26 8.08 1.10 0.74
N ASP A 27 7.18 2.07 0.83
CA ASP A 27 5.95 1.86 1.60
C ASP A 27 5.15 0.71 0.97
N GLU A 28 4.71 -0.21 1.82
CA GLU A 28 3.82 -1.30 1.42
C GLU A 28 2.40 -0.76 1.43
N VAL A 29 1.68 -0.97 0.33
CA VAL A 29 0.35 -0.44 0.12
C VAL A 29 -0.61 -1.48 -0.44
N GLU A 30 -1.88 -1.27 -0.14
CA GLU A 30 -3.02 -1.91 -0.81
C GLU A 30 -3.86 -0.87 -1.52
N LEU A 31 -4.23 -1.22 -2.75
CA LEU A 31 -5.18 -0.49 -3.57
C LEU A 31 -6.50 -1.21 -3.47
N MET A 32 -7.54 -0.53 -3.02
CA MET A 32 -8.87 -1.10 -2.85
C MET A 32 -9.89 -0.29 -3.62
N HIS A 33 -10.86 -0.97 -4.22
CA HIS A 33 -12.07 -0.34 -4.70
C HIS A 33 -12.95 0.06 -3.50
N ARG A 34 -13.74 1.13 -3.61
CA ARG A 34 -14.69 1.56 -2.56
C ARG A 34 -15.66 0.46 -2.10
N SER A 35 -15.93 -0.53 -2.97
CA SER A 35 -16.70 -1.72 -2.62
C SER A 35 -16.01 -2.70 -1.65
N GLY A 36 -14.75 -2.43 -1.28
CA GLY A 36 -13.93 -3.27 -0.39
C GLY A 36 -13.09 -4.32 -1.11
N LYS A 37 -13.13 -4.39 -2.44
CA LYS A 37 -12.32 -5.34 -3.22
C LYS A 37 -10.89 -4.84 -3.37
N THR A 38 -9.91 -5.65 -2.98
CA THR A 38 -8.49 -5.38 -3.28
C THR A 38 -8.24 -5.47 -4.79
N ILE A 39 -7.69 -4.40 -5.36
CA ILE A 39 -7.32 -4.26 -6.77
C ILE A 39 -5.87 -4.72 -6.98
N ALA A 40 -4.97 -4.29 -6.10
CA ALA A 40 -3.56 -4.63 -6.13
C ALA A 40 -2.92 -4.43 -4.74
N SER A 41 -1.78 -5.09 -4.54
CA SER A 41 -0.90 -4.86 -3.40
C SER A 41 0.55 -4.83 -3.85
N GLY A 42 1.37 -4.06 -3.16
CA GLY A 42 2.73 -3.84 -3.62
C GLY A 42 3.49 -2.80 -2.83
N ARG A 43 4.62 -2.38 -3.40
CA ARG A 43 5.49 -1.36 -2.81
C ARG A 43 5.57 -0.13 -3.69
N ILE A 44 5.57 1.04 -3.07
CA ILE A 44 5.77 2.30 -3.77
C ILE A 44 7.18 2.37 -4.36
N ASP A 45 7.29 2.59 -5.66
CA ASP A 45 8.57 2.85 -6.33
C ASP A 45 8.88 4.35 -6.35
N THR A 46 7.94 5.15 -6.86
CA THR A 46 8.08 6.61 -7.00
C THR A 46 6.71 7.28 -6.87
N ILE A 47 6.67 8.50 -6.34
CA ILE A 47 5.48 9.36 -6.26
C ILE A 47 5.82 10.68 -6.97
N ALA A 48 4.87 11.27 -7.69
CA ALA A 48 4.99 12.63 -8.16
C ALA A 48 5.08 13.60 -6.97
N LEU A 49 5.84 14.69 -7.10
CA LEU A 49 6.09 15.62 -5.98
C LEU A 49 4.80 16.26 -5.44
N ASP A 50 3.82 16.46 -6.31
CA ASP A 50 2.50 16.99 -6.00
C ASP A 50 1.50 15.93 -5.48
N GLY A 51 1.91 14.66 -5.44
CA GLY A 51 1.05 13.55 -5.05
C GLY A 51 -0.04 13.21 -6.06
N SER A 52 0.01 13.74 -7.28
CA SER A 52 -1.00 13.49 -8.31
C SER A 52 -1.03 12.04 -8.77
N VAL A 53 0.14 11.38 -8.82
CA VAL A 53 0.28 9.99 -9.28
C VAL A 53 1.40 9.28 -8.52
N PHE A 54 1.37 7.95 -8.51
CA PHE A 54 2.49 7.14 -8.03
C PHE A 54 2.65 5.84 -8.82
N TRP A 55 3.82 5.22 -8.69
CA TRP A 55 4.13 3.91 -9.25
C TRP A 55 4.18 2.86 -8.15
N ILE A 56 3.57 1.71 -8.42
CA ILE A 56 3.62 0.53 -7.55
C ILE A 56 4.37 -0.60 -8.25
N ILE A 57 5.22 -1.31 -7.50
CA ILE A 57 5.73 -2.63 -7.88
C ILE A 57 4.81 -3.68 -7.26
N HIS A 58 4.15 -4.48 -8.08
CA HIS A 58 3.18 -5.50 -7.63
C HIS A 58 3.87 -6.66 -6.93
N ASN A 59 3.25 -7.18 -5.88
CA ASN A 59 3.74 -8.35 -5.15
C ASN A 59 3.56 -9.67 -5.93
N ASP A 60 2.66 -9.70 -6.92
CA ASP A 60 2.32 -10.89 -7.71
C ASP A 60 3.16 -11.06 -8.98
N GLY A 61 4.22 -10.26 -9.15
CA GLY A 61 5.13 -10.38 -10.29
C GLY A 61 4.64 -9.69 -11.56
N ARG A 62 3.51 -8.98 -11.56
CA ARG A 62 3.04 -8.17 -12.71
C ARG A 62 3.93 -6.96 -13.05
N GLY A 63 5.05 -6.77 -12.35
CA GLY A 63 5.99 -5.69 -12.61
C GLY A 63 5.54 -4.37 -11.99
N ARG A 64 5.58 -3.28 -12.76
CA ARG A 64 5.27 -1.92 -12.30
C ARG A 64 4.06 -1.34 -13.04
N SER A 65 3.23 -0.60 -12.33
CA SER A 65 2.14 0.18 -12.95
C SER A 65 2.03 1.58 -12.35
N LEU A 66 1.62 2.52 -13.19
CA LEU A 66 1.22 3.86 -12.80
C LEU A 66 -0.18 3.80 -12.18
N VAL A 67 -0.36 4.50 -11.06
CA VAL A 67 -1.64 4.67 -10.39
C VAL A 67 -2.07 6.11 -10.52
N LEU A 68 -3.26 6.29 -11.07
CA LEU A 68 -3.93 7.58 -11.23
C LEU A 68 -5.03 7.72 -10.17
N PRO A 69 -5.38 8.94 -9.75
CA PRO A 69 -6.48 9.19 -8.85
C PRO A 69 -7.78 8.82 -9.56
N GLN A 70 -8.64 8.08 -8.86
CA GLN A 70 -9.96 7.66 -9.32
C GLN A 70 -10.93 7.77 -8.16
N GLU A 71 -12.20 8.10 -8.43
CA GLU A 71 -13.21 8.35 -7.39
C GLU A 71 -13.42 7.17 -6.43
N ASP A 72 -13.26 5.95 -6.92
CA ASP A 72 -13.46 4.72 -6.16
C ASP A 72 -12.18 4.02 -5.75
N LEU A 73 -11.02 4.65 -5.96
CA LEU A 73 -9.73 4.12 -5.52
C LEU A 73 -9.40 4.61 -4.12
N LEU A 74 -9.22 3.65 -3.20
CA LEU A 74 -8.72 3.86 -1.85
C LEU A 74 -7.30 3.30 -1.74
N VAL A 75 -6.40 4.06 -1.14
CA VAL A 75 -5.02 3.65 -0.89
C VAL A 75 -4.83 3.48 0.61
N TYR A 76 -4.36 2.31 1.01
CA TYR A 76 -3.98 2.01 2.39
C TYR A 76 -2.51 1.69 2.45
N ARG A 77 -1.83 2.18 3.49
CA ARG A 77 -0.43 1.85 3.79
C ARG A 77 -0.38 0.92 4.98
N TYR A 78 0.46 -0.09 4.91
CA TYR A 78 0.84 -0.88 6.07
C TYR A 78 1.68 -0.03 7.03
N ARG A 79 1.20 0.18 8.26
CA ARG A 79 2.00 0.75 9.34
C ARG A 79 3.29 -0.07 9.46
N ARG A 80 4.43 0.58 9.69
CA ARG A 80 5.64 -0.16 10.04
C ARG A 80 5.66 -0.30 11.56
N PRO A 81 5.94 -1.49 12.12
CA PRO A 81 6.23 -1.58 13.55
C PRO A 81 7.42 -0.67 13.86
N ARG A 82 7.29 0.21 14.87
CA ARG A 82 8.30 1.21 15.27
C ARG A 82 9.70 0.62 15.59
N ASN A 83 9.83 -0.70 15.71
CA ASN A 83 11.05 -1.39 16.13
C ASN A 83 11.99 -1.86 14.99
N ALA A 84 11.66 -1.64 13.72
CA ALA A 84 12.51 -2.08 12.60
C ALA A 84 13.80 -1.25 12.38
N ARG A 85 14.08 -0.23 13.22
CA ARG A 85 15.23 0.67 13.08
C ARG A 85 16.39 0.44 14.07
N ARG A 86 16.42 -0.66 14.84
CA ARG A 86 17.54 -0.97 15.77
C ARG A 86 18.21 -2.31 15.47
N ARG A 87 18.72 -2.54 14.25
CA ARG A 87 19.81 -3.50 13.97
C ARG A 87 20.55 -3.10 12.69
N ALA A 88 21.37 -2.07 12.80
CA ALA A 88 22.51 -1.82 11.94
C ALA A 88 23.48 -0.98 12.80
N GLY A 89 24.12 -1.68 13.74
CA GLY A 89 25.35 -1.25 14.38
C GLY A 89 26.47 -2.10 13.81
#